data_AF-A0A8C4ZID6-F1
#
_entry.id   AF-A0A8C4ZID6-F1
#
_cell.length_a   1.000
_cell.length_b   1.000
_cell.length_c   1.000
_cell.angle_alpha   90.00
_cell.angle_beta   90.00
_cell.angle_gamma   90.00
#
_symmetry.space_group_name_H-M   'P 1'
#
loop_
_entity.id
_entity.type
_entity.pdbx_description
1 polymer ?
#
loop_
_entity_poly.entity_id
_entity_poly.type
_entity_poly.pdbx_seq_one_letter_code
_entity_poly.pdbx_strand_id
1 'polypeptide(L)'
;MAAPVRFTRIVCAMARISSGIPLLGLRSLNACRGHRSSQTLRASFHRASSLALTSSQITVTDEPDTLFQKVSVLVKGHDRSVLDSYEFFATMAAKELGITLGNVFEPPKDVLRLTLLKSIHIFKKHRVQYEMRTHYRCLELFRLTGSTAQVYLEYIQRNLPEGVAMEVSKIAVAKVPEHILQPMWEEPTADNAPSPTADLKG
;
A
#
# COMPACT_ATOMS: atom_id res chain seq x y z
N MET A 1 -44.16 -11.52 -28.04
CA MET A 1 -43.64 -12.52 -29.00
C MET A 1 -42.16 -12.76 -28.68
N ALA A 2 -41.86 -13.91 -28.09
CA ALA A 2 -40.50 -14.33 -27.75
C ALA A 2 -39.87 -15.05 -28.94
N ALA A 3 -38.59 -14.79 -29.23
CA ALA A 3 -37.78 -15.56 -30.16
C ALA A 3 -36.41 -15.87 -29.52
N PRO A 4 -35.86 -17.08 -29.69
CA PRO A 4 -34.85 -17.64 -28.81
C PRO A 4 -33.39 -17.44 -29.24
N VAL A 5 -32.54 -17.69 -28.24
CA VAL A 5 -31.08 -17.62 -28.13
C VAL A 5 -30.36 -18.56 -29.12
N ARG A 6 -29.23 -18.13 -29.69
CA ARG A 6 -28.18 -19.02 -30.23
C ARG A 6 -26.84 -18.69 -29.59
N PHE A 7 -26.40 -19.61 -28.73
CA PHE A 7 -25.05 -19.67 -28.15
C PHE A 7 -24.18 -20.50 -29.09
N THR A 8 -23.16 -19.90 -29.70
CA THR A 8 -22.10 -20.65 -30.38
C THR A 8 -20.87 -20.71 -29.48
N ARG A 9 -20.56 -21.93 -29.01
CA ARG A 9 -19.33 -22.28 -28.31
C ARG A 9 -18.17 -22.22 -29.31
N ILE A 10 -17.18 -21.36 -29.07
CA ILE A 10 -15.87 -21.45 -29.72
C ILE A 10 -14.93 -22.12 -28.72
N VAL A 11 -14.56 -23.36 -29.05
CA VAL A 11 -13.54 -24.14 -28.36
C VAL A 11 -12.21 -23.82 -29.04
N CYS A 12 -11.30 -23.12 -28.36
CA CYS A 12 -9.96 -22.88 -28.87
C CYS A 12 -8.98 -23.83 -28.16
N ALA A 13 -8.44 -24.77 -28.93
CA ALA A 13 -7.53 -25.79 -28.45
C ALA A 13 -6.15 -25.20 -28.09
N MET A 14 -5.57 -25.73 -27.02
CA MET A 14 -4.21 -25.48 -26.55
C MET A 14 -3.21 -26.21 -27.45
N ALA A 15 -2.26 -25.49 -28.07
CA ALA A 15 -1.09 -26.07 -28.70
C ALA A 15 0.16 -25.72 -27.87
N ARG A 16 0.74 -26.76 -27.24
CA ARG A 16 2.09 -26.73 -26.65
C ARG A 16 3.10 -26.85 -27.79
N ILE A 17 4.10 -25.99 -27.84
CA ILE A 17 5.30 -26.21 -28.65
C ILE A 17 6.49 -26.26 -27.72
N SER A 18 7.03 -27.46 -27.60
CA SER A 18 8.27 -27.81 -26.91
C SER A 18 9.47 -27.71 -27.86
N SER A 19 10.62 -27.39 -27.27
CA SER A 19 12.00 -27.78 -27.63
C SER A 19 12.63 -27.29 -28.94
N GLY A 20 13.85 -26.74 -28.83
CA GLY A 20 14.79 -26.65 -29.95
C GLY A 20 15.98 -25.72 -29.73
N ILE A 21 16.94 -26.12 -28.90
CA ILE A 21 18.29 -25.53 -28.84
C ILE A 21 19.06 -25.94 -30.12
N PRO A 22 19.93 -25.08 -30.67
CA PRO A 22 21.21 -25.62 -31.12
C PRO A 22 22.41 -24.80 -30.65
N LEU A 23 23.44 -25.55 -30.25
CA LEU A 23 24.80 -25.12 -29.97
C LEU A 23 25.67 -25.23 -31.24
N LEU A 24 26.65 -24.32 -31.31
CA LEU A 24 27.97 -24.41 -31.96
C LEU A 24 28.09 -24.28 -33.49
N GLY A 25 28.80 -23.22 -33.88
CA GLY A 25 29.52 -23.09 -35.14
C GLY A 25 30.68 -22.09 -35.00
N LEU A 26 31.89 -22.60 -34.74
CA LEU A 26 33.15 -21.85 -34.76
C LEU A 26 33.73 -21.79 -36.19
N ARG A 27 34.61 -20.78 -36.41
CA ARG A 27 35.52 -20.47 -37.57
C ARG A 27 35.04 -19.26 -38.38
N SER A 28 35.88 -18.33 -38.85
CA SER A 28 37.29 -17.99 -38.68
C SER A 28 37.53 -16.66 -39.43
N LEU A 29 38.32 -15.77 -38.81
CA LEU A 29 39.20 -14.72 -39.34
C LEU A 29 38.82 -13.96 -40.64
N ASN A 30 38.66 -12.64 -40.50
CA ASN A 30 39.20 -11.69 -41.47
C ASN A 30 39.82 -10.50 -40.74
N ALA A 31 41.09 -10.24 -41.08
CA ALA A 31 41.86 -9.10 -40.63
C ALA A 31 41.50 -7.86 -41.45
N CYS A 32 41.28 -6.72 -40.78
CA CYS A 32 41.39 -5.40 -41.40
C CYS A 32 42.08 -4.46 -40.41
N ARG A 33 43.21 -3.94 -40.88
CA ARG A 33 44.14 -3.01 -40.24
C ARG A 33 43.53 -1.61 -40.33
N GLY A 34 43.33 -0.95 -39.20
CA GLY A 34 42.72 0.39 -39.15
C GLY A 34 43.31 1.22 -38.01
N HIS A 35 43.51 2.49 -38.28
CA HIS A 35 44.48 3.39 -37.67
C HIS A 35 44.34 3.65 -36.16
N ARG A 36 45.52 3.80 -35.54
CA ARG A 36 45.80 4.29 -34.19
C ARG A 36 45.31 5.74 -34.03
N SER A 37 44.42 5.97 -33.05
CA SER A 37 44.25 7.28 -32.41
C SER A 37 44.23 7.05 -30.90
N SER A 38 45.33 7.41 -30.25
CA SER A 38 45.46 7.41 -28.80
C SER A 38 44.58 8.50 -28.21
N GLN A 39 43.47 8.12 -27.58
CA GLN A 39 42.81 8.95 -26.58
C GLN A 39 42.89 8.21 -25.25
N THR A 40 43.84 8.62 -24.44
CA THR A 40 43.94 8.29 -23.02
C THR A 40 42.75 8.90 -22.29
N LEU A 41 41.65 8.17 -22.19
CA LEU A 41 40.63 8.48 -21.21
C LEU A 41 41.09 7.87 -19.88
N ARG A 42 41.59 8.76 -19.01
CA ARG A 42 41.79 8.49 -17.59
C ARG A 42 40.55 7.78 -17.06
N ALA A 43 40.71 6.53 -16.63
CA ALA A 43 39.77 5.89 -15.75
C ALA A 43 39.80 6.66 -14.43
N SER A 44 38.87 7.61 -14.29
CA SER A 44 38.53 8.22 -13.01
C SER A 44 37.95 7.12 -12.15
N PHE A 45 38.79 6.49 -11.33
CA PHE A 45 38.32 5.68 -10.23
C PHE A 45 37.49 6.60 -9.33
N HIS A 46 36.17 6.57 -9.51
CA HIS A 46 35.27 7.09 -8.51
C HIS A 46 35.50 6.21 -7.29
N ARG A 47 36.28 6.75 -6.34
CA ARG A 47 36.41 6.27 -4.98
C ARG A 47 35.00 5.92 -4.52
N ALA A 48 34.72 4.62 -4.41
CA ALA A 48 33.50 4.14 -3.80
C ALA A 48 33.52 4.72 -2.37
N SER A 49 32.77 5.79 -2.15
CA SER A 49 32.44 6.23 -0.82
C SER A 49 31.65 5.09 -0.22
N SER A 50 32.31 4.31 0.63
CA SER A 50 31.64 3.35 1.49
C SER A 50 30.61 4.15 2.28
N LEU A 51 29.36 4.11 1.85
CA LEU A 51 28.24 4.55 2.67
C LEU A 51 28.29 3.65 3.90
N ALA A 52 28.82 4.18 4.99
CA ALA A 52 28.69 3.57 6.29
C ALA A 52 27.19 3.40 6.50
N LEU A 53 26.72 2.15 6.47
CA LEU A 53 25.39 1.78 6.94
C LEU A 53 25.36 2.13 8.42
N THR A 54 24.99 3.37 8.73
CA THR A 54 24.60 3.75 10.07
C THR A 54 23.33 2.96 10.33
N SER A 55 23.45 1.88 11.10
CA SER A 55 22.32 1.22 11.75
C SER A 55 21.40 2.32 12.27
N SER A 56 20.18 2.38 11.73
CA SER A 56 19.13 3.26 12.23
C SER A 56 18.89 2.89 13.68
N GLN A 57 19.45 3.66 14.60
CA GLN A 57 19.34 3.41 16.03
C GLN A 57 17.88 3.56 16.45
N ILE A 58 17.24 2.46 16.83
CA ILE A 58 15.87 2.46 17.37
C ILE A 58 15.99 2.85 18.84
N THR A 59 15.64 4.08 19.19
CA THR A 59 15.58 4.54 20.58
C THR A 59 14.20 4.26 21.15
N VAL A 60 14.14 3.58 22.30
CA VAL A 60 12.89 3.38 23.04
C VAL A 60 12.58 4.66 23.79
N THR A 61 11.41 5.24 23.56
CA THR A 61 10.88 6.42 24.27
C THR A 61 10.04 6.01 25.48
N ASP A 62 10.05 6.85 26.52
CA ASP A 62 9.30 6.62 27.76
C ASP A 62 7.79 6.91 27.63
N GLU A 63 7.37 7.57 26.54
CA GLU A 63 5.95 7.84 26.26
C GLU A 63 5.20 6.57 25.85
N PRO A 64 3.97 6.35 26.34
CA PRO A 64 3.19 5.17 25.99
C PRO A 64 2.78 5.18 24.52
N ASP A 65 2.90 4.05 23.85
CA ASP A 65 2.51 3.93 22.44
C ASP A 65 1.00 4.12 22.25
N THR A 66 0.64 4.72 21.13
CA THR A 66 -0.74 4.83 20.69
C THR A 66 -1.28 3.46 20.31
N LEU A 67 -2.52 3.16 20.71
CA LEU A 67 -3.17 1.90 20.38
C LEU A 67 -4.26 2.12 19.35
N PHE A 68 -4.34 1.23 18.36
CA PHE A 68 -5.38 1.23 17.34
C PHE A 68 -6.27 0.01 17.49
N GLN A 69 -7.57 0.24 17.66
CA GLN A 69 -8.56 -0.84 17.65
C GLN A 69 -8.63 -1.48 16.26
N LYS A 70 -8.69 -0.63 15.23
CA LYS A 70 -8.82 -1.02 13.84
C LYS A 70 -8.08 -0.03 12.94
N VAL A 71 -7.35 -0.56 11.97
CA VAL A 71 -6.77 0.19 10.85
C VAL A 71 -7.33 -0.38 9.56
N SER A 72 -8.03 0.44 8.79
CA SER A 72 -8.59 0.07 7.50
C SER A 72 -7.76 0.70 6.40
N VAL A 73 -7.22 -0.15 5.52
CA VAL A 73 -6.47 0.26 4.33
C VAL A 73 -7.36 0.02 3.11
N LEU A 74 -7.85 1.10 2.52
CA LEU A 74 -8.63 1.08 1.30
C LEU A 74 -7.73 1.43 0.11
N VAL A 75 -7.60 0.51 -0.81
CA VAL A 75 -6.79 0.64 -2.02
C VAL A 75 -7.72 0.84 -3.21
N LYS A 76 -7.48 1.89 -4.01
CA LYS A 76 -8.28 2.29 -5.17
C LYS A 76 -7.44 2.19 -6.43
N GLY A 77 -7.94 1.58 -7.49
CA GLY A 77 -7.19 1.45 -8.74
C GLY A 77 -8.09 1.19 -9.95
N HIS A 78 -7.55 1.39 -11.15
CA HIS A 78 -8.28 1.14 -12.39
C HIS A 78 -8.15 -0.32 -12.89
N ASP A 79 -7.02 -0.96 -12.62
CA ASP A 79 -6.78 -2.36 -12.98
C ASP A 79 -7.08 -3.29 -11.79
N ARG A 80 -7.96 -4.26 -12.01
CA ARG A 80 -8.32 -5.26 -11.01
C ARG A 80 -7.17 -6.22 -10.72
N SER A 81 -6.43 -6.63 -11.75
CA SER A 81 -5.36 -7.62 -11.59
C SER A 81 -4.21 -7.10 -10.72
N VAL A 82 -3.89 -5.81 -10.86
CA VAL A 82 -2.92 -5.13 -10.00
C VAL A 82 -3.40 -5.11 -8.55
N LEU A 83 -4.67 -4.76 -8.32
CA LEU A 83 -5.24 -4.75 -6.97
C LEU A 83 -5.26 -6.14 -6.32
N ASP A 84 -5.54 -7.19 -7.09
CA ASP A 84 -5.53 -8.58 -6.60
C ASP A 84 -4.12 -9.01 -6.18
N SER A 85 -3.11 -8.67 -6.98
CA SER A 85 -1.71 -8.94 -6.66
C SER A 85 -1.25 -8.19 -5.42
N TYR A 86 -1.72 -6.94 -5.26
CA TYR A 86 -1.36 -6.10 -4.13
C TYR A 86 -2.07 -6.52 -2.83
N GLU A 87 -3.32 -6.96 -2.91
CA GLU A 87 -4.04 -7.59 -1.81
C GLU A 87 -3.28 -8.80 -1.28
N PHE A 88 -2.83 -9.68 -2.18
CA PHE A 88 -2.03 -10.85 -1.82
C PHE A 88 -0.71 -10.45 -1.15
N PHE A 89 -0.01 -9.45 -1.68
CA PHE A 89 1.21 -8.91 -1.08
C PHE A 89 0.97 -8.34 0.33
N ALA A 90 -0.03 -7.48 0.50
CA ALA A 90 -0.32 -6.81 1.76
C ALA A 90 -0.78 -7.79 2.85
N THR A 91 -1.57 -8.81 2.48
CA THR A 91 -2.01 -9.86 3.41
C THR A 91 -0.86 -10.79 3.80
N MET A 92 0.05 -11.12 2.88
CA MET A 92 1.25 -11.88 3.20
C MET A 92 2.15 -11.11 4.17
N ALA A 93 2.45 -9.84 3.89
CA ALA A 93 3.27 -9.01 4.77
C ALA A 93 2.68 -8.89 6.19
N ALA A 94 1.36 -8.76 6.31
CA ALA A 94 0.69 -8.73 7.61
C ALA A 94 0.83 -10.04 8.38
N LYS A 95 0.74 -11.18 7.70
CA LYS A 95 0.92 -12.51 8.31
C LYS A 95 2.34 -12.72 8.81
N GLU A 96 3.35 -12.32 8.03
CA GLU A 96 4.76 -12.43 8.42
C GLU A 96 5.08 -11.58 9.65
N LEU A 97 4.44 -10.41 9.79
CA LEU A 97 4.57 -9.56 10.98
C LEU A 97 3.69 -10.00 12.16
N GLY A 98 2.88 -11.05 12.00
CA GLY A 98 1.97 -11.55 13.04
C GLY A 98 0.81 -10.61 13.36
N ILE A 99 0.43 -9.73 12.43
CA ILE A 99 -0.68 -8.79 12.60
C ILE A 99 -2.02 -9.55 12.49
N THR A 100 -2.96 -9.24 13.38
CA THR A 100 -4.30 -9.85 13.32
C THR A 100 -5.09 -9.28 12.15
N LEU A 101 -5.24 -10.08 11.08
CA LEU A 101 -6.05 -9.73 9.93
C LEU A 101 -7.54 -9.87 10.25
N GLY A 102 -8.30 -8.86 9.83
CA GLY A 102 -9.75 -8.84 9.82
C GLY A 102 -10.33 -9.32 8.51
N ASN A 103 -11.30 -8.57 8.00
CA ASN A 103 -11.91 -8.85 6.71
C ASN A 103 -11.08 -8.26 5.56
N VAL A 104 -10.93 -9.05 4.51
CA VAL A 104 -10.39 -8.59 3.22
C VAL A 104 -11.52 -8.73 2.22
N PHE A 105 -11.96 -7.62 1.62
CA PHE A 105 -13.13 -7.62 0.75
C PHE A 105 -13.05 -6.58 -0.37
N GLU A 106 -13.86 -6.79 -1.41
CA GLU A 106 -14.05 -5.85 -2.53
C GLU A 106 -15.30 -5.01 -2.28
N PRO A 107 -15.17 -3.71 -1.96
CA PRO A 107 -16.31 -2.80 -2.05
C PRO A 107 -16.86 -2.73 -3.49
N PRO A 108 -18.14 -2.35 -3.66
CA PRO A 108 -18.71 -2.14 -4.99
C PRO A 108 -17.88 -1.14 -5.80
N LYS A 109 -17.54 -1.50 -7.04
CA LYS A 109 -16.79 -0.64 -7.95
C LYS A 109 -17.60 0.58 -8.36
N ASP A 110 -16.91 1.69 -8.58
CA ASP A 110 -17.50 2.91 -9.11
C ASP A 110 -17.25 3.01 -10.61
N VAL A 111 -18.30 3.34 -11.37
CA VAL A 111 -18.25 3.49 -12.82
C VAL A 111 -18.78 4.87 -13.19
N LEU A 112 -17.86 5.77 -13.51
CA LEU A 112 -18.19 7.14 -13.91
C LEU A 112 -18.25 7.22 -15.44
N ARG A 113 -19.42 7.56 -15.98
CA ARG A 113 -19.66 7.69 -17.43
C ARG A 113 -19.86 9.16 -17.80
N LEU A 114 -19.06 9.65 -18.74
CA LEU A 114 -19.13 11.01 -19.26
C LEU A 114 -19.41 10.97 -20.76
N THR A 115 -20.21 11.89 -21.28
CA THR A 115 -20.51 11.95 -22.71
C THR A 115 -20.17 13.32 -23.26
N LEU A 116 -19.26 13.37 -24.23
CA LEU A 116 -18.79 14.59 -24.88
C LEU A 116 -19.21 14.62 -26.35
N LEU A 117 -19.20 15.82 -26.94
CA LEU A 117 -19.39 15.97 -28.38
C LEU A 117 -18.16 15.42 -29.11
N LYS A 118 -18.38 14.67 -30.19
CA LYS A 118 -17.29 14.17 -31.03
C LYS A 118 -16.69 15.27 -31.92
N SER A 119 -17.54 16.19 -32.38
CA SER A 119 -17.16 17.32 -33.23
C SER A 119 -16.84 18.56 -32.40
N ILE A 120 -15.96 19.41 -32.94
CA ILE A 120 -15.64 20.74 -32.39
C ILE A 120 -16.86 21.67 -32.47
N HIS A 121 -17.66 21.60 -33.54
CA HIS A 121 -18.81 22.48 -33.77
C HIS A 121 -20.06 21.73 -34.28
N ILE A 122 -21.24 22.31 -34.04
CA ILE A 122 -22.61 21.99 -34.52
C ILE A 122 -23.21 20.58 -34.32
N PHE A 123 -22.43 19.50 -34.40
CA PHE A 123 -22.98 18.15 -34.48
C PHE A 123 -23.35 17.54 -33.11
N LYS A 124 -24.54 17.89 -32.58
CA LYS A 124 -25.04 17.43 -31.27
C LYS A 124 -25.39 15.94 -31.18
N LYS A 125 -25.76 15.31 -32.29
CA LYS A 125 -26.16 13.88 -32.36
C LYS A 125 -24.96 12.93 -32.26
N HIS A 126 -23.79 13.35 -32.73
CA HIS A 126 -22.58 12.53 -32.70
C HIS A 126 -21.81 12.77 -31.39
N ARG A 127 -21.83 11.78 -30.50
CA ARG A 127 -21.25 11.85 -29.16
C ARG A 127 -20.27 10.70 -28.91
N VAL A 128 -19.29 10.95 -28.05
CA VAL A 128 -18.36 9.94 -27.52
C VAL A 128 -18.67 9.74 -26.06
N GLN A 129 -18.81 8.48 -25.65
CA GLN A 129 -18.96 8.10 -24.25
C GLN A 129 -17.61 7.64 -23.72
N TYR A 130 -17.20 8.23 -22.59
CA TYR A 130 -16.03 7.86 -21.83
C TYR A 130 -16.48 7.18 -20.54
N GLU A 131 -15.68 6.23 -20.06
CA GLU A 131 -15.94 5.50 -18.83
C GLU A 131 -14.65 5.44 -18.01
N MET A 132 -14.74 5.80 -16.73
CA MET A 132 -13.69 5.59 -15.74
C MET A 132 -14.20 4.55 -14.75
N ARG A 133 -13.47 3.44 -14.61
CA ARG A 133 -13.80 2.34 -13.70
C ARG A 133 -12.82 2.36 -12.54
N THR A 134 -13.32 2.46 -11.31
CA THR A 134 -12.50 2.41 -10.11
C THR A 134 -12.89 1.18 -9.31
N HIS A 135 -11.92 0.29 -9.14
CA HIS A 135 -12.01 -0.89 -8.30
C HIS A 135 -11.42 -0.60 -6.92
N TYR A 136 -11.91 -1.32 -5.92
CA TYR A 136 -11.56 -1.09 -4.53
C TYR A 136 -11.16 -2.41 -3.86
N ARG A 137 -10.15 -2.38 -3.00
CA ARG A 137 -9.84 -3.46 -2.06
C ARG A 137 -9.75 -2.86 -0.66
N CYS A 138 -10.44 -3.47 0.30
CA CYS A 138 -10.38 -3.06 1.69
C CYS A 138 -9.70 -4.15 2.51
N LEU A 139 -8.66 -3.77 3.26
CA LEU A 139 -7.94 -4.61 4.19
C LEU A 139 -8.17 -4.06 5.59
N GLU A 140 -8.73 -4.87 6.48
CA GLU A 140 -8.94 -4.49 7.87
C GLU A 140 -7.91 -5.18 8.77
N LEU A 141 -7.24 -4.40 9.61
CA LEU A 141 -6.28 -4.87 10.60
C LEU A 141 -6.82 -4.55 11.99
N PHE A 142 -6.70 -5.49 12.92
CA PHE A 142 -7.17 -5.33 14.29
C PHE A 142 -6.02 -5.32 15.28
N ARG A 143 -6.21 -4.62 16.41
CA ARG A 143 -5.33 -4.64 17.58
C ARG A 143 -3.87 -4.31 17.25
N LEU A 144 -3.64 -3.11 16.73
CA LEU A 144 -2.31 -2.63 16.36
C LEU A 144 -1.76 -1.62 17.36
N THR A 145 -0.43 -1.58 17.49
CA THR A 145 0.28 -0.49 18.17
C THR A 145 0.71 0.58 17.16
N GLY A 146 1.03 1.78 17.63
CA GLY A 146 1.43 2.90 16.79
C GLY A 146 2.71 2.62 16.01
N SER A 147 3.72 2.14 16.73
CA SER A 147 5.00 1.68 16.17
C SER A 147 4.81 0.60 15.08
N THR A 148 4.04 -0.45 15.37
CA THR A 148 3.78 -1.54 14.42
C THR A 148 3.02 -1.06 13.19
N ALA A 149 2.00 -0.24 13.39
CA ALA A 149 1.23 0.34 12.29
C ALA A 149 2.11 1.23 11.40
N GLN A 150 3.03 2.00 11.98
CA GLN A 150 3.97 2.83 11.22
C GLN A 150 4.88 1.98 10.32
N VAL A 151 5.51 0.94 10.87
CA VAL A 151 6.40 0.05 10.11
C VAL A 151 5.64 -0.65 8.97
N TYR A 152 4.44 -1.17 9.27
CA TYR A 152 3.61 -1.84 8.27
C TYR A 152 3.18 -0.89 7.14
N LEU A 153 2.69 0.30 7.51
CA LEU A 153 2.27 1.30 6.53
C LEU A 153 3.45 1.82 5.70
N GLU A 154 4.63 2.01 6.30
CA GLU A 154 5.84 2.40 5.58
C GLU A 154 6.22 1.36 4.51
N TYR A 155 6.22 0.07 4.88
CA TYR A 155 6.55 -1.01 3.95
C TYR A 155 5.56 -1.08 2.78
N ILE A 156 4.26 -0.95 3.07
CA ILE A 156 3.21 -1.01 2.07
C ILE A 156 3.21 0.22 1.16
N GLN A 157 3.33 1.42 1.74
CA GLN A 157 3.36 2.68 0.97
C GLN A 157 4.54 2.72 -0.01
N ARG A 158 5.70 2.21 0.39
CA ARG A 158 6.88 2.17 -0.49
C ARG A 158 6.72 1.22 -1.67
N ASN A 159 5.91 0.18 -1.52
CA ASN A 159 5.66 -0.82 -2.56
C ASN A 159 4.30 -0.62 -3.26
N LEU A 160 3.69 0.57 -3.13
CA LEU A 160 2.42 0.87 -3.78
C LEU A 160 2.63 0.96 -5.30
N PRO A 161 1.89 0.17 -6.11
CA PRO A 161 2.05 0.19 -7.56
C PRO A 161 1.53 1.49 -8.19
N GLU A 162 2.02 1.79 -9.38
CA GLU A 162 1.59 2.97 -10.13
C GLU A 162 0.11 2.90 -10.51
N GLY A 163 -0.56 4.05 -10.55
CA GLY A 163 -1.99 4.13 -10.87
C GLY A 163 -2.91 3.57 -9.78
N VAL A 164 -2.38 3.30 -8.59
CA VAL A 164 -3.13 2.89 -7.41
C VAL A 164 -2.99 3.95 -6.31
N ALA A 165 -4.12 4.32 -5.71
CA ALA A 165 -4.19 5.23 -4.59
C ALA A 165 -4.56 4.48 -3.31
N MET A 166 -4.06 4.94 -2.16
CA MET A 166 -4.32 4.33 -0.88
C MET A 166 -4.91 5.33 0.11
N GLU A 167 -5.94 4.92 0.83
CA GLU A 167 -6.59 5.66 1.89
C GLU A 167 -6.49 4.85 3.19
N VAL A 168 -6.03 5.48 4.26
CA VAL A 168 -5.78 4.81 5.55
C VAL A 168 -6.66 5.45 6.62
N SER A 169 -7.60 4.68 7.15
CA SER A 169 -8.45 5.08 8.27
C SER A 169 -7.97 4.40 9.55
N LYS A 170 -7.58 5.18 10.56
CA LYS A 170 -7.07 4.68 11.85
C LYS A 170 -8.09 4.99 12.95
N ILE A 171 -8.51 3.97 13.69
CA ILE A 171 -9.40 4.11 14.85
C ILE A 171 -8.55 3.91 16.11
N ALA A 172 -8.18 5.02 16.76
CA ALA A 172 -7.36 5.02 17.97
C ALA A 172 -8.19 4.72 19.22
N VAL A 173 -7.59 3.99 20.16
CA VAL A 173 -8.12 3.77 21.50
C VAL A 173 -7.58 4.88 22.39
N ALA A 174 -8.47 5.69 22.94
CA ALA A 174 -8.14 6.75 23.89
C ALA A 174 -8.74 6.45 25.26
N LYS A 175 -8.07 6.93 26.31
CA LYS A 175 -8.64 6.95 27.66
C LYS A 175 -9.68 8.06 27.74
N VAL A 176 -10.64 7.88 28.64
CA VAL A 176 -11.61 8.94 28.96
C VAL A 176 -10.84 10.16 29.50
N PRO A 177 -11.09 11.37 28.98
CA PRO A 177 -10.48 12.59 29.48
C PRO A 177 -10.76 12.81 30.97
N GLU A 178 -9.79 13.37 31.69
CA GLU A 178 -9.82 13.53 33.15
C GLU A 178 -11.06 14.30 33.65
N HIS A 179 -11.46 15.36 32.96
CA HIS A 179 -12.60 16.21 33.33
C HIS A 179 -13.97 15.53 33.17
N ILE A 180 -14.04 14.37 32.51
CA ILE A 180 -15.28 13.57 32.41
C ILE A 180 -15.36 12.57 33.57
N LEU A 181 -14.23 12.26 34.22
CA LEU A 181 -14.19 11.27 35.30
C LEU A 181 -14.90 11.78 36.56
N GLN A 182 -14.76 13.06 36.85
CA GLN A 182 -15.41 13.72 37.98
C GLN A 182 -16.41 14.75 37.46
N PRO A 183 -17.70 14.63 37.81
CA PRO A 183 -18.65 15.64 37.44
C PRO A 183 -18.39 16.93 38.22
N MET A 184 -18.46 18.07 37.53
CA MET A 184 -18.17 19.40 38.09
C MET A 184 -19.07 19.80 39.28
N TRP A 185 -20.18 19.09 39.51
CA TRP A 185 -21.16 19.39 40.55
C TRP A 185 -20.96 18.60 41.86
N GLU A 186 -19.96 17.74 41.94
CA GLU A 186 -19.52 17.17 43.23
C GLU A 186 -18.59 18.19 43.92
N GLU A 187 -19.16 19.00 44.83
CA GLU A 187 -18.38 19.77 45.79
C GLU A 187 -17.51 18.79 46.61
N PRO A 188 -16.20 19.04 46.80
CA PRO A 188 -15.37 18.18 47.63
C PRO A 188 -15.91 18.23 49.06
N THR A 189 -16.64 17.19 49.47
CA THR A 189 -17.03 17.02 50.87
C THR A 189 -15.75 16.95 51.71
N ALA A 190 -15.71 17.73 52.80
CA ALA A 190 -14.53 17.95 53.64
C ALA A 190 -13.96 16.69 54.34
N ASP A 191 -14.52 15.51 54.06
CA ASP A 191 -14.20 14.25 54.73
C ASP A 191 -12.93 13.57 54.18
N ASN A 192 -12.34 14.07 53.08
CA ASN A 192 -11.09 13.58 52.50
C ASN A 192 -9.86 14.45 52.84
N ALA A 193 -9.91 15.24 53.91
CA ALA A 193 -8.70 15.87 54.44
C ALA A 193 -7.78 14.78 55.01
N PRO A 194 -6.49 14.70 54.61
CA PRO A 194 -5.56 13.80 55.26
C PRO A 194 -5.48 14.18 56.74
N SER A 195 -5.94 13.29 57.62
CA SER A 195 -5.86 13.46 59.07
C SER A 195 -4.42 13.86 59.44
N PRO A 196 -4.20 14.94 60.22
CA PRO A 196 -2.87 15.34 60.62
C PRO A 196 -2.26 14.20 61.41
N THR A 197 -1.20 13.62 60.86
CA THR A 197 -0.42 12.59 61.52
C THR A 197 0.14 13.24 62.79
N ALA A 198 -0.33 12.79 63.95
CA ALA A 198 0.12 13.28 65.23
C ALA A 198 1.59 12.87 65.41
N ASP A 199 2.49 13.80 65.11
CA ASP A 199 3.90 13.71 65.49
C ASP A 199 4.00 13.80 67.02
N LEU A 200 3.99 12.64 67.67
CA LEU A 200 4.39 12.46 69.07
C LEU A 200 5.88 12.81 69.20
N LYS A 201 6.17 13.98 69.79
CA LYS A 201 7.52 14.36 70.22
C LYS A 201 7.45 15.19 71.51
N GLY A 202 8.06 14.65 72.57
CA GLY A 202 8.42 15.38 73.79
C GLY A 202 7.55 15.09 75.00
#